data_AF-A0A2V4XM58-F1
#
_entry.id   AF-A0A2V4XM58-F1
#
_cell.length_a   1.000
_cell.length_b   1.000
_cell.length_c   1.000
_cell.angle_alpha   90.00
_cell.angle_beta   90.00
_cell.angle_gamma   90.00
#
_symmetry.space_group_name_H-M   'P 1'
#
loop_
_entity.id
_entity.type
_entity.pdbx_description
1 polymer ?
#
loop_
_entity_poly.entity_id
_entity_poly.type
_entity_poly.pdbx_seq_one_letter_code
_entity_poly.pdbx_strand_id
1 'polypeptide(L)'
;MTILIFQQNLYSQKEIVGKVEFYKSVESEYRILESFPDGTIKNLTNRKHKIKIEQKDSISEIVTDSTGIFKFTTDLKKIIRIKVNDHSPVLNETFEFDFNEIRDTLKLRISDKKLAVYRDSIAEPEFYKLYSEKQAELDFENGIRRVFGGGGFLADETYKRNKLLAKKYNLKYEYLFGCIVERNKIRIINRYNEVMKKLIGIKENVW
;
A
#
# COMPACT_ATOMS: atom_id res chain seq x y z
N MET A 1 -27.05 -6.94 53.85
CA MET A 1 -25.72 -6.92 53.18
C MET A 1 -25.97 -7.20 51.72
N THR A 2 -26.34 -6.16 50.99
CA THR A 2 -26.92 -6.26 49.65
C THR A 2 -25.79 -6.13 48.63
N ILE A 3 -25.77 -7.10 47.73
CA ILE A 3 -24.75 -7.42 46.74
C ILE A 3 -24.31 -6.17 45.95
N LEU A 4 -23.16 -5.61 46.33
CA LEU A 4 -22.39 -4.59 45.58
C LEU A 4 -21.51 -5.25 44.49
N ILE A 5 -21.95 -6.38 43.92
CA ILE A 5 -21.18 -7.14 42.91
C ILE A 5 -21.47 -6.63 41.49
N PHE A 6 -22.49 -5.79 41.30
CA PHE A 6 -22.90 -5.33 39.97
C PHE A 6 -22.04 -4.22 39.34
N GLN A 7 -21.10 -3.60 40.09
CA GLN A 7 -20.29 -2.48 39.56
C GLN A 7 -18.88 -2.85 39.10
N GLN A 8 -18.39 -4.08 39.32
CA GLN A 8 -17.03 -4.43 38.92
C GLN A 8 -16.88 -4.77 37.43
N ASN A 9 -17.96 -5.14 36.73
CA ASN A 9 -17.91 -5.48 35.30
C ASN A 9 -17.98 -4.25 34.36
N LEU A 10 -18.30 -3.07 34.87
CA LEU A 10 -18.36 -1.83 34.08
C LEU A 10 -16.99 -1.17 33.88
N TYR A 11 -15.97 -1.54 34.68
CA TYR A 11 -14.63 -0.93 34.65
C TYR A 11 -13.63 -1.59 33.68
N SER A 12 -13.98 -2.69 33.01
CA SER A 12 -13.07 -3.40 32.08
C SER A 12 -13.23 -3.00 30.61
N GLN A 13 -14.23 -2.17 30.31
CA GLN A 13 -14.57 -1.77 28.94
C GLN A 13 -13.94 -0.42 28.60
N LYS A 14 -13.05 -0.40 27.61
CA LYS A 14 -12.45 0.83 27.09
C LYS A 14 -13.07 1.18 25.75
N GLU A 15 -13.54 2.42 25.62
CA GLU A 15 -13.90 3.00 24.32
C GLU A 15 -12.63 3.36 23.56
N ILE A 16 -12.53 2.89 22.32
CA ILE A 16 -11.44 3.18 21.41
C ILE A 16 -12.00 3.96 20.22
N VAL A 17 -11.32 5.05 19.87
CA VAL A 17 -11.63 5.85 18.69
C VAL A 17 -10.68 5.49 17.56
N GLY A 18 -11.18 4.88 16.50
CA GLY A 18 -10.41 4.54 15.31
C GLY A 18 -10.61 5.55 14.19
N LYS A 19 -9.57 5.79 13.39
CA LYS A 19 -9.65 6.55 12.14
C LYS A 19 -9.00 5.76 11.01
N VAL A 20 -9.75 5.52 9.94
CA VAL A 20 -9.21 5.02 8.67
C VAL A 20 -8.65 6.19 7.86
N GLU A 21 -7.42 6.06 7.38
CA GLU A 21 -6.77 7.09 6.58
C GLU A 21 -6.01 6.47 5.41
N PHE A 22 -6.35 6.89 4.18
CA PHE A 22 -5.63 6.47 3.00
C PHE A 22 -4.42 7.37 2.76
N TYR A 23 -3.34 6.80 2.23
CA TYR A 23 -2.15 7.55 1.81
C TYR A 23 -1.62 7.06 0.46
N LYS A 24 -0.89 7.95 -0.25
CA LYS A 24 -0.26 7.62 -1.53
C LYS A 24 0.84 6.58 -1.33
N SER A 25 0.78 5.50 -2.09
CA SER A 25 1.87 4.51 -2.16
C SER A 25 3.11 5.06 -2.85
N VAL A 26 2.93 6.01 -3.78
CA VAL A 26 4.02 6.69 -4.47
C VAL A 26 3.74 8.20 -4.48
N GLU A 27 4.56 8.93 -3.74
CA GLU A 27 4.63 10.38 -3.75
C GLU A 27 5.90 10.80 -4.51
N SER A 28 5.75 11.68 -5.50
CA SER A 28 6.85 12.06 -6.38
C SER A 28 6.63 13.47 -6.89
N GLU A 29 7.73 14.23 -7.01
CA GLU A 29 7.73 15.52 -7.72
C GLU A 29 7.28 15.35 -9.18
N TYR A 30 7.55 14.17 -9.76
CA TYR A 30 7.03 13.78 -11.06
C TYR A 30 5.60 13.26 -10.93
N ARG A 31 4.63 14.16 -11.10
CA ARG A 31 3.18 13.85 -11.08
C ARG A 31 2.77 12.63 -11.90
N ILE A 32 3.52 12.31 -12.97
CA ILE A 32 3.26 11.13 -13.80
C ILE A 32 3.42 9.81 -13.03
N LEU A 33 4.33 9.77 -12.04
CA LEU A 33 4.61 8.61 -11.20
C LEU A 33 3.68 8.49 -9.99
N GLU A 34 3.00 9.57 -9.61
CA GLU A 34 2.06 9.53 -8.49
C GLU A 34 0.98 8.45 -8.69
N SER A 35 0.72 7.71 -7.61
CA SER A 35 -0.30 6.66 -7.58
C SER A 35 -1.69 7.25 -7.84
N PHE A 36 -2.09 8.26 -7.08
CA PHE A 36 -3.32 9.03 -7.25
C PHE A 36 -3.15 10.50 -6.81
N PRO A 37 -3.97 11.43 -7.34
CA PRO A 37 -4.01 12.82 -6.87
C PRO A 37 -4.51 12.94 -5.41
N ASP A 38 -4.13 14.02 -4.72
CA ASP A 38 -4.52 14.28 -3.32
C ASP A 38 -6.05 14.28 -3.10
N GLY A 39 -6.80 14.85 -4.04
CA GLY A 39 -8.25 14.85 -4.00
C GLY A 39 -8.84 13.44 -3.96
N THR A 40 -8.23 12.50 -4.70
CA THR A 40 -8.65 11.09 -4.67
C THR A 40 -8.32 10.44 -3.32
N ILE A 41 -7.13 10.69 -2.76
CA ILE A 41 -6.75 10.17 -1.44
C ILE A 41 -7.67 10.70 -0.33
N LYS A 42 -8.00 12.00 -0.40
CA LYS A 42 -8.96 12.63 0.51
C LYS A 42 -10.35 12.00 0.39
N ASN A 43 -10.83 11.75 -0.82
CA ASN A 43 -12.10 11.07 -1.05
C ASN A 43 -12.10 9.61 -0.56
N LEU A 44 -10.98 8.91 -0.72
CA LEU A 44 -10.79 7.56 -0.17
C LEU A 44 -10.76 7.55 1.35
N THR A 45 -10.28 8.62 1.99
CA THR A 45 -10.25 8.76 3.46
C THR A 45 -11.63 9.16 4.03
N ASN A 46 -12.36 10.03 3.32
CA ASN A 46 -13.63 10.60 3.80
C ASN A 46 -14.87 9.77 3.44
N ARG A 47 -14.71 8.63 2.77
CA ARG A 47 -15.84 7.75 2.50
C ARG A 47 -16.22 6.96 3.76
N LYS A 48 -17.42 6.38 3.75
CA LYS A 48 -17.79 5.38 4.76
C LYS A 48 -17.03 4.08 4.49
N HIS A 49 -16.40 3.54 5.53
CA HIS A 49 -15.70 2.26 5.53
C HIS A 49 -16.46 1.26 6.39
N LYS A 50 -16.56 0.01 5.93
CA LYS A 50 -17.05 -1.09 6.76
C LYS A 50 -15.89 -1.60 7.61
N ILE A 51 -16.08 -1.71 8.91
CA ILE A 51 -15.07 -2.16 9.86
C ILE A 51 -15.61 -3.42 10.53
N LYS A 52 -14.82 -4.50 10.48
CA LYS A 52 -15.09 -5.73 11.22
C LYS A 52 -14.04 -5.87 12.30
N ILE A 53 -14.47 -6.02 13.54
CA ILE A 53 -13.60 -6.14 14.71
C ILE A 53 -13.76 -7.56 15.24
N GLU A 54 -12.65 -8.30 15.30
CA GLU A 54 -12.59 -9.66 15.78
C GLU A 54 -11.77 -9.68 17.09
N GLN A 55 -12.37 -10.18 18.17
CA GLN A 55 -11.74 -10.28 19.49
C GLN A 55 -12.03 -11.66 20.09
N LYS A 56 -11.14 -12.63 19.85
CA LYS A 56 -11.36 -14.03 20.23
C LYS A 56 -12.69 -14.56 19.66
N ASP A 57 -13.72 -14.69 20.50
CA ASP A 57 -15.03 -15.27 20.16
C ASP A 57 -16.09 -14.20 19.80
N SER A 58 -15.77 -12.91 19.93
CA SER A 58 -16.66 -11.83 19.54
C SER A 58 -16.29 -11.24 18.18
N ILE A 59 -17.32 -10.99 17.37
CA ILE A 59 -17.23 -10.28 16.11
C ILE A 59 -18.24 -9.15 16.15
N SER A 60 -17.79 -7.94 15.83
CA SER A 60 -18.67 -6.79 15.65
C SER A 60 -18.41 -6.12 14.31
N GLU A 61 -19.46 -5.56 13.73
CA GLU A 61 -19.39 -4.80 12.48
C GLU A 61 -19.92 -3.40 12.70
N ILE A 62 -19.16 -2.41 12.25
CA ILE A 62 -19.49 -0.99 12.35
C ILE A 62 -19.14 -0.28 11.04
N VAL A 63 -19.68 0.91 10.85
CA VAL A 63 -19.39 1.73 9.67
C VAL A 63 -18.84 3.07 10.14
N THR A 64 -17.77 3.55 9.51
CA THR A 64 -17.22 4.86 9.82
C THR A 64 -18.18 5.98 9.43
N ASP A 65 -18.00 7.14 10.05
CA ASP A 65 -18.61 8.37 9.55
C ASP A 65 -17.94 8.86 8.23
N SER A 66 -18.36 10.02 7.75
CA SER A 66 -17.84 10.68 6.54
C SER A 66 -16.45 11.31 6.72
N THR A 67 -15.80 11.11 7.86
CA THR A 67 -14.42 11.52 8.13
C THR A 67 -13.50 10.31 8.32
N GLY A 68 -14.05 9.10 8.17
CA GLY A 68 -13.33 7.84 8.38
C GLY A 68 -13.19 7.45 9.86
N ILE A 69 -13.88 8.15 10.77
CA ILE A 69 -13.82 7.89 12.21
C ILE A 69 -14.87 6.86 12.63
N PHE A 70 -14.51 6.00 13.57
CA PHE A 70 -15.41 5.05 14.22
C PHE A 70 -15.06 4.89 15.69
N LYS A 71 -15.99 4.30 16.45
CA LYS A 71 -15.80 4.00 17.86
C LYS A 71 -16.22 2.57 18.13
N PHE A 72 -15.52 1.91 19.05
CA PHE A 72 -15.90 0.60 19.55
C PHE A 72 -15.44 0.40 20.98
N THR A 73 -16.09 -0.51 21.67
CA THR A 73 -15.73 -0.89 23.02
C THR A 73 -14.96 -2.21 22.99
N THR A 74 -13.88 -2.28 23.77
CA THR A 74 -13.07 -3.49 23.90
C THR A 74 -12.86 -3.90 25.34
N ASP A 75 -12.79 -5.21 25.57
CA ASP A 75 -12.22 -5.81 26.76
C ASP A 75 -10.69 -5.89 26.57
N LEU A 76 -9.94 -5.03 27.27
CA LEU A 76 -8.50 -4.77 27.07
C LEU A 76 -7.56 -5.94 27.43
N LYS A 77 -8.03 -7.18 27.44
CA LYS A 77 -7.24 -8.36 27.81
C LYS A 77 -6.93 -9.29 26.64
N LYS A 78 -7.26 -8.89 25.41
CA LYS A 78 -7.26 -9.76 24.22
C LYS A 78 -6.65 -9.05 23.01
N ILE A 79 -6.11 -9.85 22.09
CA ILE A 79 -5.68 -9.38 20.76
C ILE A 79 -6.91 -8.86 20.00
N ILE A 80 -6.75 -7.73 19.34
CA ILE A 80 -7.80 -7.06 18.58
C ILE A 80 -7.39 -7.07 17.11
N ARG A 81 -8.21 -7.71 16.28
CA ARG A 81 -8.04 -7.69 14.84
C ARG A 81 -9.11 -6.81 14.22
N ILE A 82 -8.68 -5.79 13.48
CA ILE A 82 -9.55 -4.84 12.78
C ILE A 82 -9.39 -5.03 11.29
N LYS A 83 -10.44 -5.47 10.61
CA LYS A 83 -10.51 -5.61 9.16
C LYS A 83 -11.29 -4.44 8.59
N VAL A 84 -10.63 -3.62 7.78
CA VAL A 84 -11.26 -2.52 7.05
C VAL A 84 -11.67 -3.02 5.68
N ASN A 85 -12.93 -2.78 5.29
CA ASN A 85 -13.50 -3.10 3.98
C ASN A 85 -13.21 -4.53 3.50
N ASP A 86 -13.35 -5.55 4.35
CA ASP A 86 -12.99 -6.96 4.06
C ASP A 86 -13.63 -7.51 2.75
N HIS A 87 -14.79 -6.98 2.38
CA HIS A 87 -15.47 -7.27 1.11
C HIS A 87 -14.78 -6.73 -0.16
N SER A 88 -13.82 -5.82 -0.04
CA SER A 88 -13.17 -5.16 -1.16
C SER A 88 -11.79 -5.76 -1.45
N PRO A 89 -11.50 -6.21 -2.68
CA PRO A 89 -10.19 -6.76 -3.02
C PRO A 89 -9.06 -5.72 -3.05
N VAL A 90 -9.38 -4.42 -3.11
CA VAL A 90 -8.40 -3.34 -3.34
C VAL A 90 -8.44 -2.22 -2.31
N LEU A 91 -9.46 -2.16 -1.46
CA LEU A 91 -9.59 -1.18 -0.38
C LEU A 91 -9.52 -1.82 1.00
N ASN A 92 -9.20 -3.12 1.08
CA ASN A 92 -9.13 -3.83 2.34
C ASN A 92 -7.76 -3.69 3.01
N GLU A 93 -7.78 -3.73 4.34
CA GLU A 93 -6.58 -3.95 5.14
C GLU A 93 -6.93 -4.62 6.47
N THR A 94 -6.02 -5.45 6.98
CA THR A 94 -6.16 -6.06 8.31
C THR A 94 -5.09 -5.52 9.25
N PHE A 95 -5.52 -5.01 10.39
CA PHE A 95 -4.66 -4.55 11.45
C PHE A 95 -4.83 -5.49 12.64
N GLU A 96 -3.71 -5.89 13.24
CA GLU A 96 -3.70 -6.70 14.45
C GLU A 96 -2.92 -5.92 15.51
N PHE A 97 -3.51 -5.85 16.70
CA PHE A 97 -2.94 -5.10 17.82
C PHE A 97 -2.98 -5.96 19.07
N ASP A 98 -1.86 -5.95 19.79
CA ASP A 98 -1.86 -6.40 21.16
C ASP A 98 -2.53 -5.36 22.05
N PHE A 99 -3.17 -5.82 23.13
CA PHE A 99 -3.94 -4.93 24.02
C PHE A 99 -3.08 -3.77 24.59
N ASN A 100 -1.79 -4.01 24.79
CA ASN A 100 -0.83 -3.01 25.30
C ASN A 100 -0.53 -1.90 24.29
N GLU A 101 -0.75 -2.14 23.00
CA GLU A 101 -0.48 -1.17 21.94
C GLU A 101 -1.63 -0.18 21.76
N ILE A 102 -2.82 -0.54 22.23
CA ILE A 102 -4.05 0.21 22.02
C ILE A 102 -4.22 1.29 23.10
N ARG A 103 -3.81 2.50 22.73
CA ARG A 103 -4.21 3.74 23.41
C ARG A 103 -5.66 4.09 23.07
N ASP A 104 -6.14 5.22 23.56
CA ASP A 104 -7.53 5.67 23.37
C ASP A 104 -7.88 5.93 21.89
N THR A 105 -6.85 6.08 21.03
CA THR A 105 -6.99 6.36 19.61
C THR A 105 -6.17 5.40 18.75
N LEU A 106 -6.74 4.99 17.61
CA LEU A 106 -6.09 4.16 16.60
C LEU A 106 -6.12 4.85 15.24
N LYS A 107 -4.95 4.91 14.59
CA LYS A 107 -4.83 5.42 13.21
C LYS A 107 -4.55 4.26 12.26
N LEU A 108 -5.57 3.83 11.54
CA LEU A 108 -5.52 2.72 10.58
C LEU A 108 -5.14 3.25 9.20
N ARG A 109 -3.84 3.25 8.91
CA ARG A 109 -3.30 3.78 7.65
C ARG A 109 -3.31 2.72 6.55
N ILE A 110 -4.01 2.99 5.45
CA ILE A 110 -4.12 2.08 4.31
C ILE A 110 -3.44 2.71 3.09
N SER A 111 -2.56 1.95 2.45
CA SER A 111 -1.92 2.40 1.20
C SER A 111 -2.88 2.29 0.02
N ASP A 112 -2.87 3.25 -0.90
CA ASP A 112 -3.61 3.14 -2.16
C ASP A 112 -3.01 2.12 -3.17
N LYS A 113 -1.91 1.44 -2.81
CA LYS A 113 -1.13 0.58 -3.72
C LYS A 113 -2.00 -0.46 -4.43
N LYS A 114 -2.82 -1.22 -3.70
CA LYS A 114 -3.67 -2.27 -4.28
C LYS A 114 -4.60 -1.70 -5.35
N LEU A 115 -5.21 -0.55 -5.07
CA LEU A 115 -6.08 0.16 -6.01
C LEU A 115 -5.32 0.71 -7.22
N ALA A 116 -4.12 1.26 -7.00
CA ALA A 116 -3.29 1.81 -8.08
C ALA A 116 -2.83 0.72 -9.05
N VAL A 117 -2.39 -0.43 -8.51
CA VAL A 117 -2.02 -1.61 -9.29
C VAL A 117 -3.22 -2.14 -10.06
N TYR A 118 -4.38 -2.28 -9.41
CA TYR A 118 -5.60 -2.76 -10.06
C TYR A 118 -6.04 -1.85 -11.22
N ARG A 119 -6.09 -0.53 -10.99
CA ARG A 119 -6.42 0.46 -12.04
C ARG A 119 -5.50 0.34 -13.24
N ASP A 120 -4.19 0.30 -13.01
CA ASP A 120 -3.22 0.23 -14.11
C ASP A 120 -3.31 -1.12 -14.85
N SER A 121 -3.64 -2.22 -14.16
CA SER A 121 -3.83 -3.54 -14.77
C SER A 121 -5.05 -3.63 -15.70
N ILE A 122 -6.11 -2.86 -15.41
CA ILE A 122 -7.29 -2.75 -16.29
C ILE A 122 -7.00 -1.84 -17.47
N ALA A 123 -6.28 -0.74 -17.24
CA ALA A 123 -5.99 0.22 -18.29
C ALA A 123 -4.99 -0.33 -19.33
N GLU A 124 -4.07 -1.19 -18.92
CA GLU A 124 -2.96 -1.69 -19.75
C GLU A 124 -2.74 -3.20 -19.56
N PRO A 125 -3.72 -4.07 -19.88
CA PRO A 125 -3.70 -5.48 -19.47
C PRO A 125 -2.51 -6.26 -20.06
N GLU A 126 -2.26 -6.13 -21.37
CA GLU A 126 -1.17 -6.84 -22.04
C GLU A 126 0.20 -6.37 -21.54
N PHE A 127 0.36 -5.05 -21.35
CA PHE A 127 1.59 -4.49 -20.83
C PHE A 127 1.81 -4.88 -19.35
N TYR A 128 0.75 -4.86 -18.54
CA TYR A 128 0.79 -5.27 -17.14
C TYR A 128 1.17 -6.75 -17.00
N LYS A 129 0.65 -7.63 -17.87
CA LYS A 129 1.02 -9.04 -17.88
C LYS A 129 2.53 -9.25 -18.07
N LEU A 130 3.15 -8.43 -18.92
CA LEU A 130 4.58 -8.52 -19.24
C LEU A 130 5.50 -7.83 -18.22
N TYR A 131 4.99 -6.84 -17.47
CA TYR A 131 5.83 -5.97 -16.64
C TYR A 131 5.24 -5.70 -15.25
N SER A 132 4.45 -6.62 -14.70
CA SER A 132 3.94 -6.52 -13.33
C SER A 132 5.04 -6.72 -12.28
N GLU A 133 4.76 -6.33 -11.03
CA GLU A 133 5.63 -6.64 -9.87
C GLU A 133 5.89 -8.15 -9.75
N LYS A 134 4.85 -8.98 -9.97
CA LYS A 134 4.98 -10.44 -9.99
C LYS A 134 5.89 -10.93 -11.12
N GLN A 135 5.83 -10.28 -12.29
CA GLN A 135 6.74 -10.62 -13.38
C GLN A 135 8.18 -10.24 -13.05
N ALA A 136 8.43 -9.17 -12.29
CA ALA A 136 9.78 -8.84 -11.82
C ALA A 136 10.37 -9.91 -10.91
N GLU A 137 9.56 -10.48 -10.01
CA GLU A 137 9.96 -11.61 -9.15
C GLU A 137 10.31 -12.84 -10.00
N LEU A 138 9.43 -13.21 -10.95
CA LEU A 138 9.66 -14.34 -11.86
C LEU A 138 10.89 -14.13 -12.74
N ASP A 139 11.09 -12.94 -13.28
CA ASP A 139 12.27 -12.62 -14.09
C ASP A 139 13.55 -12.79 -13.26
N PHE A 140 13.57 -12.30 -12.02
CA PHE A 140 14.70 -12.44 -11.13
C PHE A 140 15.01 -13.91 -10.80
N GLU A 141 13.99 -14.71 -10.48
CA GLU A 141 14.11 -16.15 -10.22
C GLU A 141 14.69 -16.90 -11.44
N ASN A 142 14.31 -16.49 -12.64
CA ASN A 142 14.84 -17.03 -13.90
C ASN A 142 16.22 -16.45 -14.30
N GLY A 143 16.87 -15.68 -13.43
CA GLY A 143 18.17 -15.07 -13.69
C GLY A 143 18.15 -13.85 -14.60
N ILE A 144 16.96 -13.36 -14.97
CA ILE A 144 16.78 -12.17 -15.81
C ILE A 144 16.86 -10.93 -14.92
N ARG A 145 18.05 -10.33 -14.88
CA ARG A 145 18.32 -9.08 -14.15
C ARG A 145 18.22 -7.89 -15.08
N ARG A 146 17.03 -7.31 -15.23
CA ARG A 146 16.80 -6.16 -16.11
C ARG A 146 16.10 -5.01 -15.41
N VAL A 147 16.51 -3.79 -15.72
CA VAL A 147 15.85 -2.56 -15.28
C VAL A 147 15.49 -1.75 -16.51
N PHE A 148 14.32 -1.13 -16.50
CA PHE A 148 13.84 -0.38 -17.64
C PHE A 148 14.13 1.11 -17.49
N GLY A 149 14.65 1.73 -18.56
CA GLY A 149 14.79 3.18 -18.65
C GLY A 149 13.70 3.80 -19.52
N GLY A 150 13.49 5.11 -19.33
CA GLY A 150 12.83 5.94 -20.34
C GLY A 150 13.62 5.89 -21.64
N GLY A 151 13.04 5.34 -22.71
CA GLY A 151 13.62 5.43 -24.03
C GLY A 151 13.25 6.77 -24.66
N GLY A 152 14.29 7.48 -25.09
CA GLY A 152 14.29 8.88 -25.50
C GLY A 152 15.73 9.37 -25.56
N PHE A 153 15.94 10.66 -25.86
CA PHE A 153 17.26 11.29 -25.83
C PHE A 153 17.74 11.43 -24.38
N LEU A 154 18.34 10.37 -23.84
CA LEU A 154 19.01 10.44 -22.55
C LEU A 154 20.30 11.26 -22.70
N ALA A 155 20.56 12.14 -21.74
CA ALA A 155 21.86 12.79 -21.64
C ALA A 155 22.96 11.73 -21.51
N ASP A 156 24.13 11.99 -22.11
CA ASP A 156 25.28 11.09 -22.08
C ASP A 156 25.70 10.71 -20.65
N GLU A 157 25.53 11.63 -19.70
CA GLU A 157 25.80 11.40 -18.28
C GLU A 157 24.89 10.31 -17.68
N THR A 158 23.59 10.37 -17.97
CA THR A 158 22.62 9.35 -17.54
C THR A 158 22.96 8.00 -18.17
N TYR A 159 23.33 7.97 -19.44
CA TYR A 159 23.74 6.74 -20.11
C TYR A 159 24.99 6.12 -19.46
N LYS A 160 26.01 6.94 -19.19
CA LYS A 160 27.24 6.50 -18.50
C LYS A 160 26.93 5.97 -17.09
N ARG A 161 26.08 6.67 -16.33
CA ARG A 161 25.63 6.25 -14.99
C ARG A 161 24.94 4.89 -15.04
N ASN A 162 24.01 4.70 -15.98
CA ASN A 162 23.33 3.42 -16.18
C ASN A 162 24.31 2.31 -16.54
N LYS A 163 25.29 2.56 -17.41
CA LYS A 163 26.33 1.58 -17.76
C LYS A 163 27.18 1.15 -16.57
N LEU A 164 27.52 2.08 -15.67
CA LEU A 164 28.25 1.77 -14.44
C LEU A 164 27.42 0.90 -13.49
N LEU A 165 26.14 1.22 -13.30
CA LEU A 165 25.23 0.42 -12.49
C LEU A 165 25.02 -0.98 -13.06
N ALA A 166 24.82 -1.07 -14.38
CA ALA A 166 24.71 -2.33 -15.11
C ALA A 166 25.88 -3.26 -14.81
N LYS A 167 27.11 -2.72 -14.88
CA LYS A 167 28.32 -3.46 -14.56
C LYS A 167 28.42 -3.82 -13.08
N LYS A 168 28.13 -2.88 -12.19
CA LYS A 168 28.24 -3.07 -10.73
C LYS A 168 27.32 -4.17 -10.22
N TYR A 169 26.08 -4.22 -10.72
CA TYR A 169 25.05 -5.12 -10.22
C TYR A 169 24.76 -6.31 -11.16
N ASN A 170 25.53 -6.44 -12.25
CA ASN A 170 25.32 -7.44 -13.29
C ASN A 170 23.85 -7.46 -13.78
N LEU A 171 23.38 -6.31 -14.25
CA LEU A 171 22.04 -6.13 -14.79
C LEU A 171 22.07 -5.51 -16.19
N LYS A 172 20.98 -5.67 -16.93
CA LYS A 172 20.78 -5.08 -18.25
C LYS A 172 19.80 -3.91 -18.17
N TYR A 173 20.14 -2.80 -18.82
CA TYR A 173 19.15 -1.75 -19.09
C TYR A 173 18.41 -2.02 -20.38
N GLU A 174 17.09 -2.00 -20.33
CA GLU A 174 16.22 -2.06 -21.50
C GLU A 174 15.41 -0.77 -21.60
N TYR A 175 15.26 -0.26 -22.81
CA TYR A 175 14.57 1.01 -23.04
C TYR A 175 13.29 0.72 -23.80
N LEU A 176 12.16 0.75 -23.09
CA LEU A 176 10.86 0.30 -23.59
C LEU A 176 10.04 1.40 -24.29
N PHE A 177 10.48 2.64 -24.16
CA PHE A 177 9.67 3.79 -24.50
C PHE A 177 10.24 4.57 -25.69
N GLY A 178 9.36 5.12 -26.52
CA GLY A 178 9.72 6.13 -27.51
C GLY A 178 9.28 7.51 -27.01
N CYS A 179 9.07 8.46 -27.93
CA CYS A 179 8.69 9.84 -27.58
C CYS A 179 7.33 10.00 -26.89
N ILE A 180 6.42 9.01 -26.99
CA ILE A 180 5.07 9.07 -26.41
C ILE A 180 4.85 7.82 -25.57
N VAL A 181 4.52 8.01 -24.30
CA VAL A 181 4.24 6.92 -23.36
C VAL A 181 3.04 7.26 -22.51
N GLU A 182 2.14 6.30 -22.39
CA GLU A 182 1.00 6.42 -21.49
C GLU A 182 1.44 6.37 -20.02
N ARG A 183 0.86 7.24 -19.20
CA ARG A 183 1.15 7.33 -17.76
C ARG A 183 1.05 5.98 -17.05
N ASN A 184 0.09 5.14 -17.44
CA ASN A 184 -0.12 3.82 -16.85
C ASN A 184 1.09 2.90 -17.08
N LYS A 185 1.61 2.83 -18.31
CA LYS A 185 2.81 2.07 -18.65
C LYS A 185 4.02 2.52 -17.86
N ILE A 186 4.23 3.84 -17.72
CA ILE A 186 5.32 4.39 -16.90
C ILE A 186 5.20 3.92 -15.44
N ARG A 187 4.00 4.00 -14.85
CA ARG A 187 3.79 3.55 -13.46
C ARG A 187 3.99 2.05 -13.28
N ILE A 188 3.58 1.24 -14.25
CA ILE A 188 3.81 -0.21 -14.26
C ILE A 188 5.32 -0.50 -14.26
N ILE A 189 6.06 0.12 -15.18
CA ILE A 189 7.52 -0.02 -15.26
C ILE A 189 8.21 0.47 -14.00
N ASN A 190 7.77 1.59 -13.43
CA ASN A 190 8.33 2.10 -12.19
C ASN A 190 8.20 1.06 -11.06
N ARG A 191 7.02 0.46 -10.87
CA ARG A 191 6.82 -0.58 -9.85
C ARG A 191 7.64 -1.84 -10.13
N TYR A 192 7.71 -2.30 -11.38
CA TYR A 192 8.60 -3.40 -11.78
C TYR A 192 10.05 -3.12 -11.35
N ASN A 193 10.55 -1.93 -11.71
CA ASN A 193 11.92 -1.53 -11.42
C ASN A 193 12.20 -1.49 -9.93
N GLU A 194 11.27 -0.96 -9.11
CA GLU A 194 11.45 -0.93 -7.65
C GLU A 194 11.55 -2.34 -7.04
N VAL A 195 10.73 -3.30 -7.50
CA VAL A 195 10.84 -4.70 -7.07
C VAL A 195 12.17 -5.31 -7.50
N MET A 196 12.53 -5.17 -8.78
CA MET A 196 13.78 -5.73 -9.30
C MET A 196 15.02 -5.14 -8.61
N LYS A 197 15.06 -3.82 -8.37
CA LYS A 197 16.14 -3.16 -7.62
C LYS A 197 16.27 -3.74 -6.22
N LYS A 198 15.15 -3.94 -5.52
CA LYS A 198 15.13 -4.53 -4.18
C LYS A 198 15.67 -5.96 -4.19
N LEU A 199 15.28 -6.78 -5.17
CA LEU A 199 15.75 -8.17 -5.32
C LEU A 199 17.25 -8.24 -5.64
N ILE A 200 17.76 -7.34 -6.49
CA ILE A 200 19.18 -7.24 -6.83
C ILE A 200 20.01 -6.66 -5.67
N GLY A 201 19.40 -5.88 -4.77
CA GLY A 201 20.06 -5.24 -3.64
C GLY A 201 20.66 -3.86 -3.96
N ILE A 202 20.08 -3.14 -4.92
CA ILE A 202 20.49 -1.76 -5.28
C ILE A 202 19.94 -0.80 -4.23
N LYS A 203 20.82 -0.23 -3.40
CA LYS A 203 20.44 0.70 -2.32
C LYS A 203 20.66 2.17 -2.64
N GLU A 204 21.39 2.45 -3.71
CA GLU A 204 21.73 3.82 -4.09
C GLU A 204 20.47 4.50 -4.65
N ASN A 205 20.23 5.75 -4.24
CA ASN A 205 19.13 6.54 -4.80
C ASN A 205 19.60 7.11 -6.16
N VAL A 206 19.55 6.26 -7.19
CA VAL A 206 20.26 6.52 -8.46
C VAL A 206 19.44 7.23 -9.53
N TRP A 207 18.27 7.77 -9.17
CA TRP A 207 17.25 8.20 -10.13
C TRP A 207 16.59 9.50 -9.71
#